data_AF-A0A1M7IQG5-F1
#
_entry.id   AF-A0A1M7IQG5-F1
#
_cell.length_a   1.000
_cell.length_b   1.000
_cell.length_c   1.000
_cell.angle_alpha   90.00
_cell.angle_beta   90.00
_cell.angle_gamma   90.00
#
_symmetry.space_group_name_H-M   'P 1'
#
loop_
_entity.id
_entity.type
_entity.pdbx_description
1 polymer ?
#
loop_
_entity_poly.entity_id
_entity_poly.type
_entity_poly.pdbx_seq_one_letter_code
_entity_poly.pdbx_strand_id
1 'polypeptide(L)'
;MASEFDLNKEELYEILNAKGIKNLYHANTIATSITFLKQKSLLSRKYVEDNGLIQTTQYSDAKDKRFNILDDIFLDAMDIHSEFKRPNKYGPFLFSFSTELIKSDFVKTIRITKMNPVHWKSTQSEKDWYYSDLNEFNNNYKKGNKSKDVGSMIILKDLHGRFPLRPFLNYLILDNPNLLVNYKKEKTYLTNILTEEILKVISENEFQDIPRELRHQHNALNCSCWFKYNYFHLRDFDVLKRLFHPIPNA
;
A
#
# COMPACT_ATOMS: atom_id res chain seq x y z
N MET A 1 -5.28 27.59 8.83
CA MET A 1 -6.59 27.21 9.41
C MET A 1 -6.79 25.75 9.10
N ALA A 2 -7.21 24.93 10.07
CA ALA A 2 -7.57 23.53 9.82
C ALA A 2 -8.77 23.48 8.87
N SER A 3 -8.73 22.56 7.90
CA SER A 3 -9.85 22.32 6.98
C SER A 3 -10.98 21.58 7.69
N GLU A 4 -12.23 21.76 7.25
CA GLU A 4 -13.36 21.00 7.78
C GLU A 4 -13.25 19.47 7.54
N PHE A 5 -12.33 19.04 6.67
CA PHE A 5 -12.06 17.62 6.39
C PHE A 5 -10.90 17.05 7.19
N ASP A 6 -10.20 17.88 7.96
CA ASP A 6 -9.12 17.42 8.84
C ASP A 6 -9.77 16.79 10.10
N LEU A 7 -9.61 15.48 10.25
CA LEU A 7 -10.37 14.68 11.22
C LEU A 7 -9.69 14.62 12.59
N ASN A 8 -10.50 14.47 13.64
CA ASN A 8 -9.99 14.21 14.99
C ASN A 8 -9.30 12.83 15.05
N LYS A 9 -8.02 12.82 15.45
CA LYS A 9 -7.18 11.61 15.40
C LYS A 9 -7.57 10.62 16.48
N GLU A 10 -7.90 11.09 17.68
CA GLU A 10 -8.29 10.27 18.82
C GLU A 10 -9.62 9.56 18.54
N GLU A 11 -10.63 10.29 18.06
CA GLU A 11 -11.93 9.73 17.70
C GLU A 11 -11.81 8.72 16.56
N LEU A 12 -11.00 9.02 15.53
CA LEU A 12 -10.74 8.06 14.46
C LEU A 12 -10.08 6.78 14.98
N TYR A 13 -9.07 6.91 15.84
CA TYR A 13 -8.41 5.76 16.46
C TYR A 13 -9.41 4.89 17.22
N GLU A 14 -10.29 5.48 18.03
CA GLU A 14 -11.31 4.74 18.77
C GLU A 14 -12.33 4.06 17.84
N ILE A 15 -12.74 4.70 16.75
CA ILE A 15 -13.63 4.10 15.75
C ILE A 15 -12.98 2.88 15.09
N LEU A 16 -11.71 2.97 14.69
CA LEU A 16 -10.98 1.86 14.09
C LEU A 16 -10.81 0.72 15.09
N ASN A 17 -10.45 1.05 16.33
CA ASN A 17 -10.29 0.10 17.43
C ASN A 17 -11.60 -0.66 17.73
N ALA A 18 -12.72 0.06 17.83
CA ALA A 18 -14.06 -0.51 18.05
C ALA A 18 -14.50 -1.43 16.89
N LYS A 19 -14.01 -1.20 15.67
CA LYS A 19 -14.23 -2.07 14.49
C LYS A 19 -13.23 -3.23 14.38
N GLY A 20 -12.35 -3.41 15.37
CA GLY A 20 -11.31 -4.45 15.39
C GLY A 20 -10.17 -4.21 14.40
N ILE A 21 -10.00 -2.98 13.91
CA ILE A 21 -8.96 -2.62 12.95
C ILE A 21 -7.73 -2.21 13.74
N LYS A 22 -6.72 -3.07 13.72
CA LYS A 22 -5.46 -2.86 14.45
C LYS A 22 -4.32 -2.40 13.56
N ASN A 23 -4.42 -2.66 12.26
CA ASN A 23 -3.39 -2.35 11.28
C ASN A 23 -3.93 -1.52 10.12
N LEU A 24 -3.05 -0.70 9.57
CA LEU A 24 -3.20 0.01 8.31
C LEU A 24 -2.20 -0.54 7.31
N TYR A 25 -2.53 -0.50 6.03
CA TYR A 25 -1.85 -1.26 5.00
C TYR A 25 -1.43 -0.36 3.83
N HIS A 26 -0.27 -0.64 3.27
CA HIS A 26 0.24 0.07 2.10
C HIS A 26 0.95 -0.90 1.15
N ALA A 27 0.28 -1.24 0.06
CA ALA A 27 0.78 -2.20 -0.93
C ALA A 27 1.58 -1.51 -2.03
N ASN A 28 2.71 -2.10 -2.41
CA ASN A 28 3.60 -1.60 -3.45
C ASN A 28 4.21 -2.70 -4.30
N THR A 29 4.72 -2.32 -5.46
CA THR A 29 5.60 -3.15 -6.27
C THR A 29 6.91 -3.43 -5.52
N ILE A 30 7.66 -4.46 -5.95
CA ILE A 30 8.94 -4.79 -5.33
C ILE A 30 9.92 -3.61 -5.43
N ALA A 31 10.06 -3.01 -6.61
CA ALA A 31 10.92 -1.86 -6.83
C ALA A 31 10.62 -0.68 -5.89
N THR A 32 9.36 -0.24 -5.80
CA THR A 32 8.97 0.87 -4.91
C THR A 32 9.20 0.50 -3.44
N SER A 33 8.91 -0.74 -3.05
CA SER A 33 9.09 -1.19 -1.66
C SER A 33 10.56 -1.20 -1.23
N ILE A 34 11.46 -1.59 -2.13
CA ILE A 34 12.92 -1.51 -1.89
C ILE A 34 13.34 -0.05 -1.67
N THR A 35 12.84 0.89 -2.45
CA THR A 35 13.10 2.33 -2.23
C THR A 35 12.64 2.76 -0.85
N PHE A 36 11.43 2.38 -0.42
CA PHE A 36 10.90 2.78 0.89
C PHE A 36 11.71 2.20 2.06
N LEU A 37 12.13 0.93 1.96
CA LEU A 37 13.01 0.31 2.94
C LEU A 37 14.37 1.02 3.01
N LYS A 38 14.98 1.34 1.86
CA LYS A 38 16.25 2.08 1.78
C LYS A 38 16.15 3.49 2.36
N GLN A 39 15.01 4.14 2.17
CA GLN A 39 14.74 5.49 2.72
C GLN A 39 14.19 5.44 4.15
N LYS A 40 14.03 4.24 4.72
CA LYS A 40 13.45 3.97 6.05
C LYS A 40 12.10 4.68 6.26
N SER A 41 11.37 4.96 5.18
CA SER A 41 10.16 5.79 5.18
C SER A 41 9.20 5.33 4.07
N LEU A 42 7.89 5.38 4.31
CA LEU A 42 6.94 5.54 3.21
C LEU A 42 7.11 6.93 2.61
N LEU A 43 7.05 7.01 1.28
CA LEU A 43 7.25 8.26 0.56
C LEU A 43 6.01 8.58 -0.27
N SER A 44 5.66 9.86 -0.33
CA SER A 44 4.70 10.36 -1.30
C SER A 44 5.28 10.23 -2.71
N ARG A 45 4.40 10.16 -3.69
CA ARG A 45 4.83 10.06 -5.09
C ARG A 45 5.57 11.32 -5.53
N LYS A 46 5.15 12.50 -5.03
CA LYS A 46 5.85 13.76 -5.23
C LYS A 46 7.27 13.72 -4.68
N TYR A 47 7.46 13.24 -3.46
CA TYR A 47 8.79 13.18 -2.85
C TYR A 47 9.74 12.30 -3.66
N VAL A 48 9.26 11.15 -4.13
CA VAL A 48 10.07 10.27 -4.99
C VAL A 48 10.47 10.98 -6.29
N GLU A 49 9.53 11.65 -6.97
CA GLU A 49 9.80 12.40 -8.20
C GLU A 49 10.82 13.53 -7.97
N ASP A 50 10.59 14.37 -6.96
CA ASP A 50 11.41 15.55 -6.67
C ASP A 50 12.85 15.19 -6.29
N ASN A 51 13.07 13.98 -5.75
CA ASN A 51 14.39 13.52 -5.30
C ASN A 51 15.04 12.51 -6.27
N GLY A 52 14.47 12.29 -7.46
CA GLY A 52 15.03 11.36 -8.46
C GLY A 52 15.12 9.91 -7.95
N LEU A 53 14.24 9.52 -7.03
CA LEU A 53 14.20 8.19 -6.45
C LEU A 53 13.43 7.21 -7.36
N ILE A 54 13.63 5.91 -7.12
CA ILE A 54 13.02 4.85 -7.92
C ILE A 54 11.60 4.55 -7.42
N GLN A 55 10.60 4.65 -8.30
CA GLN A 55 9.28 4.05 -8.09
C GLN A 55 8.70 3.52 -9.39
N THR A 56 7.80 2.54 -9.28
CA THR A 56 6.96 2.14 -10.40
C THR A 56 5.88 3.18 -10.67
N THR A 57 5.69 3.51 -11.95
CA THR A 57 4.60 4.39 -12.40
C THR A 57 3.24 3.77 -12.11
N GLN A 58 2.26 4.60 -11.76
CA GLN A 58 0.88 4.17 -11.56
C GLN A 58 -0.01 4.87 -12.57
N TYR A 59 -1.07 4.16 -12.99
CA TYR A 59 -2.03 4.70 -13.96
C TYR A 59 -2.84 5.88 -13.40
N SER A 60 -2.85 6.09 -12.07
CA SER A 60 -3.49 7.23 -11.41
C SER A 60 -2.61 8.48 -11.35
N ASP A 61 -1.31 8.42 -11.63
CA ASP A 61 -0.36 9.52 -11.41
C ASP A 61 -0.82 10.86 -12.03
N ALA A 62 -1.28 10.83 -13.28
CA ALA A 62 -1.78 12.01 -13.97
C ALA A 62 -3.08 12.56 -13.39
N LYS A 63 -3.86 11.72 -12.70
CA LYS A 63 -5.10 12.10 -12.01
C LYS A 63 -4.79 12.66 -10.63
N ASP A 64 -3.87 12.03 -9.90
CA ASP A 64 -3.42 12.45 -8.58
C ASP A 64 -2.74 13.83 -8.65
N LYS A 65 -1.98 14.10 -9.73
CA LYS A 65 -1.46 15.45 -10.08
C LYS A 65 -2.57 16.48 -10.20
N ARG A 66 -3.67 16.14 -10.90
CA ARG A 66 -4.80 17.05 -11.13
C ARG A 66 -5.59 17.39 -9.86
N PHE A 67 -5.66 16.46 -8.91
CA PHE A 67 -6.33 16.68 -7.64
C PHE A 67 -5.39 17.16 -6.52
N ASN A 68 -4.12 17.42 -6.82
CA ASN A 68 -3.12 17.91 -5.87
C ASN A 68 -2.94 17.00 -4.64
N ILE A 69 -2.96 15.68 -4.86
CA ILE A 69 -2.81 14.66 -3.81
C ILE A 69 -1.51 13.84 -3.93
N LEU A 70 -0.58 14.25 -4.80
CA LEU A 70 0.67 13.52 -4.98
C LEU A 70 1.60 13.53 -3.77
N ASP A 71 1.49 14.56 -2.93
CA ASP A 71 2.32 14.69 -1.73
C ASP A 71 1.72 14.01 -0.50
N ASP A 72 0.51 13.48 -0.65
CA ASP A 72 -0.19 12.76 0.40
C ASP A 72 0.25 11.28 0.46
N ILE A 73 0.18 10.69 1.65
CA ILE A 73 0.44 9.25 1.87
C ILE A 73 -0.88 8.56 2.19
N PHE A 74 -1.23 7.53 1.41
CA PHE A 74 -2.48 6.79 1.52
C PHE A 74 -2.28 5.45 2.21
N LEU A 75 -3.15 5.12 3.15
CA LEU A 75 -3.17 3.83 3.84
C LEU A 75 -4.58 3.22 3.75
N ASP A 76 -4.64 1.92 3.51
CA ASP A 76 -5.88 1.15 3.55
C ASP A 76 -6.12 0.61 4.97
N ALA A 77 -7.35 0.70 5.46
CA ALA A 77 -7.73 0.07 6.75
C ALA A 77 -8.02 -1.44 6.62
N MET A 78 -7.68 -2.05 5.48
CA MET A 78 -7.75 -3.49 5.24
C MET A 78 -6.72 -3.96 4.21
N ASP A 79 -6.29 -5.20 4.34
CA ASP A 79 -5.48 -5.87 3.32
C ASP A 79 -6.35 -6.20 2.10
N ILE A 80 -6.26 -5.36 1.06
CA ILE A 80 -7.00 -5.49 -0.21
C ILE A 80 -6.81 -6.88 -0.84
N HIS A 81 -5.60 -7.46 -0.76
CA HIS A 81 -5.34 -8.78 -1.32
C HIS A 81 -6.24 -9.81 -0.64
N SER A 82 -6.20 -9.83 0.70
CA SER A 82 -6.99 -10.76 1.52
C SER A 82 -8.50 -10.53 1.36
N GLU A 83 -8.93 -9.26 1.29
CA GLU A 83 -10.34 -8.88 1.19
C GLU A 83 -11.00 -9.38 -0.12
N PHE A 84 -10.28 -9.25 -1.23
CA PHE A 84 -10.77 -9.65 -2.55
C PHE A 84 -10.25 -11.02 -3.03
N LYS A 85 -9.41 -11.71 -2.24
CA LYS A 85 -8.81 -13.01 -2.56
C LYS A 85 -8.18 -13.06 -3.96
N ARG A 86 -7.45 -11.99 -4.31
CA ARG A 86 -6.80 -11.82 -5.62
C ARG A 86 -5.54 -10.96 -5.49
N PRO A 87 -4.61 -11.03 -6.46
CA PRO A 87 -3.43 -10.17 -6.46
C PRO A 87 -3.79 -8.69 -6.34
N ASN A 88 -3.07 -7.99 -5.47
CA ASN A 88 -3.23 -6.56 -5.33
C ASN A 88 -2.64 -5.85 -6.57
N LYS A 89 -3.40 -4.92 -7.16
CA LYS A 89 -2.98 -4.17 -8.36
C LYS A 89 -1.81 -3.24 -8.08
N TYR A 90 -1.71 -2.73 -6.86
CA TYR A 90 -0.66 -1.80 -6.42
C TYR A 90 0.68 -2.53 -6.27
N GLY A 91 0.66 -3.76 -5.77
CA GLY A 91 1.79 -4.67 -5.86
C GLY A 91 1.78 -5.81 -4.85
N PRO A 92 2.75 -6.73 -4.97
CA PRO A 92 2.81 -7.96 -4.19
C PRO A 92 3.47 -7.80 -2.81
N PHE A 93 4.00 -6.61 -2.48
CA PHE A 93 4.66 -6.36 -1.22
C PHE A 93 3.83 -5.39 -0.37
N LEU A 94 3.54 -5.78 0.87
CA LEU A 94 2.63 -5.07 1.76
C LEU A 94 3.35 -4.66 3.03
N PHE A 95 3.33 -3.35 3.30
CA PHE A 95 3.67 -2.82 4.61
C PHE A 95 2.41 -2.80 5.47
N SER A 96 2.51 -3.32 6.70
CA SER A 96 1.45 -3.28 7.69
C SER A 96 1.89 -2.48 8.91
N PHE A 97 1.17 -1.41 9.21
CA PHE A 97 1.49 -0.47 10.27
C PHE A 97 0.47 -0.56 11.40
N SER A 98 0.92 -0.36 12.64
CA SER A 98 0.04 -0.17 13.79
C SER A 98 -0.84 1.06 13.62
N THR A 99 -2.12 0.93 13.96
CA THR A 99 -3.05 2.07 14.04
C THR A 99 -2.62 3.13 15.06
N GLU A 100 -1.71 2.81 16.00
CA GLU A 100 -1.08 3.80 16.89
C GLU A 100 -0.41 4.96 16.13
N LEU A 101 -0.03 4.78 14.86
CA LEU A 101 0.52 5.87 14.05
C LEU A 101 -0.41 7.09 13.98
N ILE A 102 -1.71 6.88 14.06
CA ILE A 102 -2.74 7.93 14.00
C ILE A 102 -2.55 8.92 15.15
N LYS A 103 -2.21 8.40 16.33
CA LYS A 103 -2.02 9.20 17.55
C LYS A 103 -0.63 9.81 17.66
N SER A 104 0.28 9.48 16.75
CA SER A 104 1.67 9.95 16.82
C SER A 104 1.82 11.42 16.46
N ASP A 105 2.91 12.03 16.94
CA ASP A 105 3.31 13.39 16.58
C ASP A 105 3.82 13.51 15.14
N PHE A 106 4.17 12.39 14.50
CA PHE A 106 4.50 12.36 13.08
C PHE A 106 3.29 12.70 12.21
N VAL A 107 2.08 12.40 12.67
CA VAL A 107 0.85 12.62 11.91
C VAL A 107 0.12 13.84 12.47
N LYS A 108 0.20 14.96 11.76
CA LYS A 108 -0.49 16.20 12.15
C LYS A 108 -1.92 16.24 11.67
N THR A 109 -2.12 15.84 10.41
CA THR A 109 -3.38 16.00 9.69
C THR A 109 -3.78 14.67 9.08
N ILE A 110 -5.02 14.24 9.34
CA ILE A 110 -5.62 13.04 8.73
C ILE A 110 -6.89 13.42 7.99
N ARG A 111 -7.07 12.81 6.82
CA ARG A 111 -8.36 12.78 6.11
C ARG A 111 -8.75 11.36 5.74
N ILE A 112 -10.01 11.14 5.38
CA ILE A 112 -10.47 9.86 4.86
C ILE A 112 -11.25 10.11 3.57
N THR A 113 -10.93 9.36 2.52
CA THR A 113 -11.67 9.42 1.27
C THR A 113 -13.05 8.75 1.40
N LYS A 114 -14.08 9.26 0.74
CA LYS A 114 -15.38 8.57 0.58
C LYS A 114 -15.34 7.49 -0.49
N MET A 115 -14.42 7.62 -1.44
CA MET A 115 -14.15 6.67 -2.53
C MET A 115 -12.71 6.82 -3.02
N ASN A 116 -12.20 5.79 -3.70
CA ASN A 116 -10.85 5.81 -4.26
C ASN A 116 -10.68 7.03 -5.22
N PRO A 117 -9.61 7.83 -5.10
CA PRO A 117 -9.37 9.01 -5.93
C PRO A 117 -9.40 8.76 -7.44
N VAL A 118 -9.12 7.51 -7.86
CA VAL A 118 -9.27 7.07 -9.24
C VAL A 118 -10.69 7.28 -9.81
N HIS A 119 -11.70 7.45 -8.96
CA HIS A 119 -13.09 7.68 -9.35
C HIS A 119 -13.54 9.14 -9.22
N TRP A 120 -12.71 10.04 -8.67
CA TRP A 120 -13.06 11.45 -8.54
C TRP A 120 -13.23 12.14 -9.89
N LYS A 121 -14.11 13.13 -9.94
CA LYS A 121 -14.41 13.93 -11.13
C LYS A 121 -14.11 15.39 -10.85
N SER A 122 -13.68 16.14 -11.86
CA SER A 122 -13.39 17.58 -11.72
C SER A 122 -14.63 18.43 -11.42
N THR A 123 -15.84 17.88 -11.63
CA THR A 123 -17.11 18.53 -11.28
C THR A 123 -17.50 18.36 -9.82
N GLN A 124 -16.78 17.52 -9.06
CA GLN A 124 -17.00 17.29 -7.65
C GLN A 124 -16.17 18.24 -6.80
N SER A 125 -16.55 18.37 -5.54
CA SER A 125 -15.88 19.16 -4.51
C SER A 125 -15.23 18.28 -3.45
N GLU A 126 -14.44 18.87 -2.55
CA GLU A 126 -13.87 18.14 -1.41
C GLU A 126 -14.93 17.45 -0.53
N LYS A 127 -16.16 17.99 -0.44
CA LYS A 127 -17.28 17.39 0.30
C LYS A 127 -17.74 16.04 -0.28
N ASP A 128 -17.54 15.86 -1.58
CA ASP A 128 -17.82 14.59 -2.27
C ASP A 128 -16.68 13.58 -2.11
N TRP A 129 -15.46 14.08 -1.86
CA TRP A 129 -14.24 13.30 -1.83
C TRP A 129 -13.86 12.82 -0.44
N TYR A 130 -14.10 13.65 0.58
CA TYR A 130 -13.64 13.41 1.94
C TYR A 130 -14.79 13.40 2.93
N TYR A 131 -14.66 12.56 3.96
CA TYR A 131 -15.50 12.68 5.16
C TYR A 131 -15.09 13.94 5.93
N SER A 132 -16.08 14.71 6.39
CA SER A 132 -15.91 15.81 7.35
C SER A 132 -16.47 15.45 8.74
N ASP A 133 -17.21 14.34 8.85
CA ASP A 133 -17.82 13.85 10.09
C ASP A 133 -17.45 12.37 10.29
N LEU A 134 -16.86 12.08 11.45
CA LEU A 134 -16.47 10.72 11.82
C LEU A 134 -17.67 9.82 12.14
N ASN A 135 -18.83 10.40 12.50
CA ASN A 135 -20.07 9.62 12.60
C ASN A 135 -20.54 9.14 11.23
N GLU A 136 -20.46 10.00 10.19
CA GLU A 136 -20.73 9.59 8.81
C GLU A 136 -19.81 8.43 8.40
N PHE A 137 -18.49 8.53 8.66
CA PHE A 137 -17.54 7.45 8.38
C PHE A 137 -17.89 6.16 9.15
N ASN A 138 -18.10 6.25 10.46
CA ASN A 138 -18.40 5.10 11.32
C ASN A 138 -19.68 4.36 10.87
N ASN A 139 -20.71 5.11 10.47
CA ASN A 139 -21.98 4.57 10.00
C ASN A 139 -21.87 3.92 8.61
N ASN A 140 -20.92 4.35 7.77
CA ASN A 140 -20.79 3.87 6.40
C ASN A 140 -19.72 2.79 6.19
N TYR A 141 -18.69 2.76 7.03
CA TYR A 141 -17.52 1.90 6.86
C TYR A 141 -17.69 0.51 7.48
N LYS A 142 -17.32 -0.53 6.71
CA LYS A 142 -17.51 -1.97 7.00
C LYS A 142 -18.97 -2.36 7.19
N LYS A 143 -19.83 -1.91 6.27
CA LYS A 143 -21.27 -2.27 6.23
C LYS A 143 -21.63 -3.27 5.13
N GLY A 144 -20.63 -4.00 4.62
CA GLY A 144 -20.83 -5.08 3.64
C GLY A 144 -20.57 -4.69 2.18
N ASN A 145 -20.13 -3.45 1.91
CA ASN A 145 -19.72 -3.02 0.58
C ASN A 145 -18.19 -2.90 0.49
N LYS A 146 -17.54 -4.02 0.17
CA LYS A 146 -16.07 -4.13 0.09
C LYS A 146 -15.43 -3.08 -0.82
N SER A 147 -16.08 -2.74 -1.95
CA SER A 147 -15.57 -1.74 -2.89
C SER A 147 -15.59 -0.33 -2.31
N LYS A 148 -16.66 0.02 -1.58
CA LYS A 148 -16.75 1.30 -0.85
C LYS A 148 -15.77 1.35 0.30
N ASP A 149 -15.62 0.23 1.03
CA ASP A 149 -14.71 0.15 2.17
C ASP A 149 -13.24 0.28 1.73
N VAL A 150 -12.80 -0.45 0.71
CA VAL A 150 -11.45 -0.25 0.12
C VAL A 150 -11.29 1.14 -0.51
N GLY A 151 -12.37 1.74 -0.98
CA GLY A 151 -12.36 3.13 -1.43
C GLY A 151 -12.23 4.17 -0.31
N SER A 152 -12.36 3.77 0.95
CA SER A 152 -12.24 4.67 2.10
C SER A 152 -10.83 4.57 2.69
N MET A 153 -9.90 5.30 2.06
CA MET A 153 -8.48 5.32 2.38
C MET A 153 -8.19 6.41 3.41
N ILE A 154 -7.32 6.09 4.38
CA ILE A 154 -6.79 7.05 5.35
C ILE A 154 -5.63 7.79 4.70
N ILE A 155 -5.66 9.12 4.77
CA ILE A 155 -4.64 10.00 4.20
C ILE A 155 -3.87 10.64 5.34
N LEU A 156 -2.55 10.50 5.31
CA LEU A 156 -1.63 11.27 6.15
C LEU A 156 -1.17 12.49 5.35
N LYS A 157 -1.51 13.70 5.82
CA LYS A 157 -1.18 14.96 5.17
C LYS A 157 -0.08 15.73 5.91
N ASP A 158 0.48 16.71 5.23
CA ASP A 158 1.48 17.67 5.78
C ASP A 158 2.77 17.00 6.29
N LEU A 159 3.14 15.89 5.65
CA LEU A 159 4.32 15.09 5.98
C LEU A 159 5.57 15.50 5.18
N HIS A 160 5.47 16.51 4.32
CA HIS A 160 6.49 16.83 3.30
C HIS A 160 6.91 15.56 2.51
N GLY A 161 5.91 14.72 2.24
CA GLY A 161 6.05 13.50 1.48
C GLY A 161 6.82 12.35 2.14
N ARG A 162 7.03 12.36 3.47
CA ARG A 162 7.75 11.28 4.17
C ARG A 162 7.07 10.87 5.47
N PHE A 163 6.80 9.57 5.62
CA PHE A 163 6.36 8.98 6.88
C PHE A 163 7.37 7.91 7.33
N PRO A 164 7.98 8.01 8.52
CA PRO A 164 8.99 7.04 8.95
C PRO A 164 8.38 5.64 9.15
N LEU A 165 9.11 4.60 8.72
CA LEU A 165 8.62 3.22 8.90
C LEU A 165 8.59 2.83 10.39
N ARG A 166 9.59 3.24 11.16
CA ARG A 166 9.62 3.04 12.61
C ARG A 166 9.02 4.24 13.35
N PRO A 167 8.36 4.02 14.50
CA PRO A 167 8.19 2.75 15.20
C PRO A 167 6.97 1.92 14.78
N PHE A 168 6.20 2.35 13.78
CA PHE A 168 4.85 1.81 13.56
C PHE A 168 4.76 0.60 12.63
N LEU A 169 5.80 0.30 11.85
CA LEU A 169 5.82 -0.86 10.96
C LEU A 169 5.78 -2.15 11.80
N ASN A 170 4.67 -2.86 11.74
CA ASN A 170 4.44 -4.09 12.49
C ASN A 170 4.87 -5.32 11.70
N TYR A 171 4.69 -5.29 10.38
CA TYR A 171 4.76 -6.51 9.59
C TYR A 171 5.04 -6.22 8.11
N LEU A 172 5.77 -7.12 7.46
CA LEU A 172 6.02 -7.12 6.01
C LEU A 172 5.47 -8.40 5.38
N ILE A 173 4.71 -8.28 4.30
CA ILE A 173 4.13 -9.43 3.59
C ILE A 173 4.56 -9.42 2.13
N LEU A 174 5.08 -10.54 1.64
CA LEU A 174 5.39 -10.76 0.23
C LEU A 174 4.47 -11.82 -0.36
N ASP A 175 3.87 -11.56 -1.52
CA ASP A 175 3.14 -12.60 -2.26
C ASP A 175 4.10 -13.65 -2.83
N ASN A 176 3.80 -14.93 -2.62
CA ASN A 176 4.43 -16.03 -3.35
C ASN A 176 3.72 -16.23 -4.70
N PRO A 177 4.33 -15.84 -5.84
CA PRO A 177 3.72 -16.04 -7.15
C PRO A 177 3.67 -17.50 -7.60
N ASN A 178 4.45 -18.39 -6.97
CA ASN A 178 4.62 -19.80 -7.36
C ASN A 178 4.94 -19.98 -8.87
N LEU A 179 5.92 -19.19 -9.34
CA LEU A 179 6.36 -19.20 -10.75
C LEU A 179 7.79 -19.73 -10.85
N LEU A 180 8.00 -20.71 -11.72
CA LEU A 180 9.31 -21.19 -12.11
C LEU A 180 9.83 -20.32 -13.25
N VAL A 181 11.01 -19.74 -13.09
CA VAL A 181 11.65 -18.84 -14.06
C VAL A 181 13.07 -19.30 -14.37
N ASN A 182 13.60 -18.91 -15.52
CA ASN A 182 15.02 -19.06 -15.84
C ASN A 182 15.77 -17.81 -15.36
N TYR A 183 16.65 -17.97 -14.39
CA TYR A 183 17.47 -16.90 -13.85
C TYR A 183 18.93 -17.36 -13.80
N LYS A 184 19.86 -16.56 -14.36
CA LYS A 184 21.28 -16.90 -14.47
C LYS A 184 21.55 -18.31 -15.06
N LYS A 185 20.75 -18.71 -16.06
CA LYS A 185 20.77 -20.03 -16.73
C LYS A 185 20.32 -21.22 -15.86
N GLU A 186 19.70 -20.97 -14.71
CA GLU A 186 19.14 -21.99 -13.83
C GLU A 186 17.62 -21.82 -13.69
N LYS A 187 16.91 -22.95 -13.54
CA LYS A 187 15.48 -22.93 -13.20
C LYS A 187 15.33 -22.75 -11.69
N THR A 188 14.64 -21.69 -11.28
CA THR A 188 14.36 -21.42 -9.87
C THR A 188 12.99 -20.77 -9.71
N TYR A 189 12.46 -20.78 -8.49
CA TYR A 189 11.22 -20.05 -8.20
C TYR A 189 11.51 -18.56 -8.10
N LEU A 190 10.65 -17.74 -8.73
CA LEU A 190 10.74 -16.28 -8.64
C LEU A 190 10.79 -15.81 -7.18
N THR A 191 10.05 -16.46 -6.30
CA THR A 191 10.03 -16.20 -4.86
C THR A 191 11.39 -16.32 -4.19
N ASN A 192 12.25 -17.25 -4.64
CA ASN A 192 13.60 -17.41 -4.09
C ASN A 192 14.46 -16.19 -4.41
N ILE A 193 14.42 -15.75 -5.67
CA ILE A 193 15.15 -14.55 -6.15
C ILE A 193 14.70 -13.31 -5.37
N LEU A 194 13.39 -13.13 -5.22
CA LEU A 194 12.83 -11.97 -4.53
C LEU A 194 13.14 -11.97 -3.04
N THR A 195 13.05 -13.13 -2.39
CA THR A 195 13.33 -13.26 -0.96
C THR A 195 14.78 -12.94 -0.67
N GLU A 196 15.72 -13.43 -1.48
CA GLU A 196 17.15 -13.12 -1.34
C GLU A 196 17.41 -11.61 -1.41
N GLU A 197 16.89 -10.95 -2.46
CA GLU A 197 17.06 -9.49 -2.66
C GLU A 197 16.43 -8.68 -1.52
N ILE A 198 15.20 -9.03 -1.12
CA ILE A 198 14.49 -8.32 -0.04
C ILE A 198 15.18 -8.54 1.31
N LEU A 199 15.63 -9.75 1.62
CA LEU A 199 16.33 -10.03 2.87
C LEU A 199 17.64 -9.25 2.98
N LYS A 200 18.36 -9.10 1.87
CA LYS A 200 19.53 -8.23 1.80
C LYS A 200 19.16 -6.78 2.14
N VAL A 201 18.15 -6.21 1.47
CA VAL A 201 17.68 -4.84 1.72
C VAL A 201 17.22 -4.66 3.16
N ILE A 202 16.48 -5.62 3.72
CA ILE A 202 16.04 -5.61 5.12
C ILE A 202 17.23 -5.59 6.07
N SER A 203 18.26 -6.39 5.79
CA SER A 203 19.44 -6.47 6.66
C SER A 203 20.28 -5.19 6.61
N GLU A 204 20.50 -4.64 5.42
CA GLU A 204 21.27 -3.41 5.21
C GLU A 204 20.59 -2.17 5.81
N ASN A 205 19.26 -2.23 6.04
CA ASN A 205 18.47 -1.09 6.49
C ASN A 205 17.85 -1.29 7.89
N GLU A 206 18.34 -2.25 8.67
CA GLU A 206 17.99 -2.43 10.09
C GLU A 206 16.50 -2.77 10.31
N PHE A 207 15.96 -3.70 9.53
CA PHE A 207 14.58 -4.19 9.66
C PHE A 207 14.51 -5.70 9.96
N GLN A 208 15.59 -6.34 10.42
CA GLN A 208 15.65 -7.79 10.65
C GLN A 208 14.68 -8.29 11.72
N ASP A 209 14.38 -7.44 12.71
CA ASP A 209 13.44 -7.65 13.81
C ASP A 209 11.98 -7.53 13.38
N ILE A 210 11.69 -6.90 12.22
CA ILE A 210 10.32 -6.78 11.73
C ILE A 210 9.82 -8.16 11.29
N PRO A 211 8.69 -8.65 11.85
CA PRO A 211 8.08 -9.90 11.42
C PRO A 211 7.68 -9.89 9.94
N ARG A 212 7.77 -11.07 9.31
CA ARG A 212 7.62 -11.25 7.86
C ARG A 212 6.79 -12.48 7.53
N GLU A 213 5.93 -12.38 6.51
CA GLU A 213 5.16 -13.50 5.96
C GLU A 213 5.40 -13.62 4.46
N LEU A 214 5.51 -14.86 4.02
CA LEU A 214 5.34 -15.22 2.63
C LEU A 214 3.90 -15.68 2.40
N ARG A 215 3.07 -14.83 1.79
CA ARG A 215 1.66 -15.13 1.53
C ARG A 215 1.55 -16.29 0.55
N HIS A 216 0.61 -17.20 0.82
CA HIS A 216 0.34 -18.44 0.06
C HIS A 216 1.35 -19.58 0.26
N GLN A 217 2.31 -19.48 1.18
CA GLN A 217 3.31 -20.53 1.41
C GLN A 217 2.70 -21.91 1.72
N HIS A 218 1.56 -21.95 2.41
CA HIS A 218 0.89 -23.20 2.83
C HIS A 218 -0.29 -23.62 1.95
N ASN A 219 -0.50 -22.97 0.80
CA ASN A 219 -1.61 -23.33 -0.07
C ASN A 219 -1.32 -24.67 -0.77
N ALA A 220 -2.13 -25.68 -0.47
CA ALA A 220 -1.85 -27.05 -0.88
C ALA A 220 -2.10 -27.32 -2.37
N LEU A 221 -2.95 -26.53 -3.05
CA LEU A 221 -3.21 -26.49 -4.52
C LEU A 221 -4.30 -25.42 -4.82
N ASN A 222 -4.45 -24.98 -6.08
CA ASN A 222 -5.59 -24.16 -6.58
C ASN A 222 -5.75 -22.72 -6.05
N CYS A 223 -4.66 -22.00 -5.78
CA CYS A 223 -4.74 -20.57 -5.45
C CYS A 223 -5.11 -19.72 -6.68
N SER A 224 -6.21 -18.95 -6.62
CA SER A 224 -6.62 -17.98 -7.67
C SER A 224 -5.51 -16.99 -8.01
N CYS A 225 -4.71 -16.58 -7.02
CA CYS A 225 -3.57 -15.68 -7.22
C CYS A 225 -2.49 -16.34 -8.08
N TRP A 226 -2.13 -17.60 -7.84
CA TRP A 226 -1.16 -18.33 -8.66
C TRP A 226 -1.62 -18.49 -10.11
N PHE A 227 -2.89 -18.79 -10.34
CA PHE A 227 -3.45 -18.80 -11.70
C PHE A 227 -3.29 -17.44 -12.37
N LYS A 228 -3.53 -16.35 -11.63
CA LYS A 228 -3.42 -14.99 -12.16
C LYS A 228 -1.97 -14.57 -12.42
N TYR A 229 -1.02 -14.93 -11.55
CA TYR A 229 0.39 -14.69 -11.79
C TYR A 229 0.93 -15.52 -12.97
N ASN A 230 0.50 -16.78 -13.11
CA ASN A 230 0.81 -17.59 -14.29
C ASN A 230 0.23 -16.97 -15.57
N TYR A 231 -1.00 -16.44 -15.51
CA TYR A 231 -1.57 -15.71 -16.62
C TYR A 231 -0.72 -14.48 -16.99
N PHE A 232 -0.31 -13.67 -16.02
CA PHE A 232 0.60 -12.55 -16.29
C PHE A 232 1.91 -13.05 -16.90
N HIS A 233 2.51 -14.11 -16.37
CA HIS A 233 3.74 -14.67 -16.92
C HIS A 233 3.62 -15.07 -18.41
N LEU A 234 2.50 -15.69 -18.78
CA LEU A 234 2.32 -16.26 -20.12
C LEU A 234 1.69 -15.30 -21.14
N ARG A 235 0.91 -14.32 -20.68
CA ARG A 235 0.05 -13.49 -21.54
C ARG A 235 0.20 -11.98 -21.33
N ASP A 236 0.75 -11.55 -20.20
CA ASP A 236 0.86 -10.14 -19.82
C ASP A 236 2.13 -9.93 -18.97
N PHE A 237 3.27 -10.23 -19.59
CA PHE A 237 4.55 -10.30 -18.90
C PHE A 237 4.95 -8.93 -18.34
N ASP A 238 4.55 -7.84 -19.00
CA ASP A 238 4.79 -6.48 -18.53
C ASP A 238 4.11 -6.20 -17.19
N VAL A 239 2.89 -6.71 -16.97
CA VAL A 239 2.25 -6.62 -15.65
C VAL A 239 3.02 -7.42 -14.60
N LEU A 240 3.47 -8.65 -14.92
CA LEU A 240 4.26 -9.46 -13.98
C LEU A 240 5.56 -8.72 -13.61
N LYS A 241 6.26 -8.21 -14.61
CA LYS A 241 7.50 -7.46 -14.51
C LYS A 241 7.32 -6.21 -13.68
N ARG A 242 6.28 -5.41 -13.96
CA ARG A 242 5.91 -4.22 -13.19
C ARG A 242 5.72 -4.53 -11.70
N LEU A 243 5.08 -5.66 -11.39
CA LEU A 243 4.77 -6.06 -10.01
C LEU A 243 6.02 -6.54 -9.25
N PHE A 244 6.81 -7.42 -9.88
CA PHE A 244 7.83 -8.21 -9.18
C PHE A 244 9.28 -7.80 -9.47
N HIS A 245 9.57 -7.06 -10.54
CA HIS A 245 10.95 -6.71 -10.86
C HIS A 245 11.49 -5.66 -9.86
N PRO A 246 12.73 -5.80 -9.35
CA PRO A 246 13.31 -4.86 -8.39
C PRO A 246 13.71 -3.51 -9.02
N ILE A 247 13.74 -3.43 -10.35
CA ILE A 247 14.02 -2.21 -11.12
C ILE A 247 12.82 -1.91 -12.02
N PRO A 248 12.18 -0.73 -11.93
CA PRO A 248 11.10 -0.38 -12.83
C PRO A 248 11.57 -0.38 -14.29
N ASN A 249 10.75 -0.90 -15.20
CA ASN A 249 11.00 -0.94 -16.65
C ASN A 249 12.22 -1.78 -17.12
N ALA A 250 12.82 -2.55 -16.18
CA ALA A 250 13.94 -3.50 -16.29
C ALA A 250 13.89 -4.58 -17.37
#